data_AF-A0A9E2PY06-F1
#
_entry.id   AF-A0A9E2PY06-F1
#
_cell.length_a   1.000
_cell.length_b   1.000
_cell.length_c   1.000
_cell.angle_alpha   90.00
_cell.angle_beta   90.00
_cell.angle_gamma   90.00
#
_symmetry.space_group_name_H-M   'P 1'
#
loop_
_entity.id
_entity.type
_entity.pdbx_description
1 polymer ?
#
loop_
_entity_poly.entity_id
_entity_poly.type
_entity_poly.pdbx_seq_one_letter_code
_entity_poly.pdbx_strand_id
1 'polypeptide(L)' 'VTPTNNHAERVLRFAVLWRKRSLGTKSEKGDRWVERILSLRQTCLVRGRQTFPVLVEAMTCYFKGLQPDIAWISQA' A
#
# COMPACT_ATOMS: atom_id res chain seq x y z
N VAL A 1 -0.26 -25.11 -20.62
CA VAL A 1 -0.16 -25.26 -19.14
C VAL A 1 -0.84 -24.05 -18.52
N THR A 2 -1.93 -24.23 -17.77
CA THR A 2 -2.60 -23.13 -17.08
C THR A 2 -1.60 -22.53 -16.10
N PRO A 3 -1.31 -21.21 -16.14
CA PRO A 3 -0.29 -20.66 -15.27
C PRO A 3 -0.77 -20.80 -13.83
N THR A 4 -0.10 -21.66 -13.06
CA THR A 4 -0.10 -21.69 -11.59
C THR A 4 0.60 -20.44 -11.04
N ASN A 5 0.39 -19.25 -11.64
CA ASN A 5 0.93 -18.04 -11.05
C ASN A 5 0.14 -17.78 -9.76
N ASN A 6 0.80 -18.06 -8.65
CA ASN A 6 0.19 -18.11 -7.33
C ASN A 6 -0.39 -16.72 -7.03
N HIS A 7 -1.66 -16.63 -6.63
CA HIS A 7 -2.29 -15.35 -6.29
C HIS A 7 -1.41 -14.55 -5.31
N ALA A 8 -0.77 -15.26 -4.36
CA ALA A 8 0.21 -14.71 -3.44
C ALA A 8 1.41 -14.05 -4.15
N GLU A 9 1.97 -14.67 -5.20
CA GLU A 9 3.08 -14.10 -5.96
C GLU A 9 2.66 -12.81 -6.68
N ARG A 10 1.45 -12.76 -7.27
CA ARG A 10 0.97 -11.55 -7.95
C ARG A 10 0.78 -10.39 -6.98
N VAL A 11 0.26 -10.68 -5.80
CA VAL A 11 0.09 -9.70 -4.71
C VAL A 11 1.45 -9.14 -4.26
N LEU A 12 2.45 -10.00 -4.08
CA LEU A 12 3.76 -9.59 -3.58
C LEU A 12 4.69 -9.00 -4.66
N ARG A 13 4.42 -9.26 -5.95
CA ARG A 13 5.31 -8.90 -7.07
C ARG A 13 5.73 -7.44 -7.06
N PHE A 14 4.79 -6.53 -6.75
CA PHE A 14 5.09 -5.10 -6.70
C PHE A 14 6.15 -4.77 -5.63
N ALA A 15 5.97 -5.28 -4.42
CA ALA A 15 6.91 -5.07 -3.31
C ALA A 15 8.30 -5.66 -3.63
N VAL A 16 8.34 -6.86 -4.22
CA VAL A 16 9.60 -7.53 -4.61
C VAL A 16 10.37 -6.72 -5.65
N LEU A 17 9.69 -6.26 -6.71
CA LEU A 17 10.32 -5.45 -7.76
C LEU A 17 10.81 -4.10 -7.22
N TRP A 18 10.02 -3.46 -6.36
CA TRP A 18 10.44 -2.22 -5.70
C TRP A 18 11.70 -2.45 -4.87
N ARG A 19 11.70 -3.43 -3.95
CA ARG A 19 12.86 -3.72 -3.10
C ARG A 19 14.12 -4.01 -3.94
N LYS A 20 13.99 -4.79 -5.02
CA LYS A 20 15.10 -5.12 -5.92
C LYS A 20 15.69 -3.87 -6.60
N ARG A 21 14.85 -2.92 -7.02
CA ARG A 21 15.30 -1.70 -7.72
C ARG A 21 15.80 -0.60 -6.80
N SER A 22 15.25 -0.51 -5.59
CA SER A 22 15.57 0.56 -4.64
C SER A 22 16.56 0.15 -3.54
N LEU A 23 17.01 -1.10 -3.52
CA LEU A 23 17.93 -1.68 -2.53
C LEU A 23 17.43 -1.67 -1.08
N GLY A 24 16.14 -1.37 -0.86
CA GLY A 24 15.52 -1.33 0.47
C GLY A 24 15.89 -0.10 1.29
N THR A 25 15.60 -0.17 2.59
CA THR A 25 15.80 0.89 3.59
C THR A 25 16.86 0.45 4.62
N LYS A 26 17.58 1.42 5.20
CA LYS A 26 18.62 1.19 6.23
C LYS A 26 18.26 1.80 7.58
N SER A 27 16.99 2.11 7.78
CA SER A 27 16.50 2.73 9.00
C SER A 27 15.12 2.19 9.34
N GLU A 28 14.84 2.06 10.62
CA GLU A 28 13.54 1.63 11.13
C GLU A 28 12.42 2.53 10.60
N LYS A 29 12.63 3.84 10.55
CA LYS A 29 11.67 4.80 9.97
C LYS A 29 11.38 4.47 8.50
N GLY A 30 12.40 4.11 7.73
CA GLY A 30 12.25 3.70 6.34
C GLY A 30 11.48 2.39 6.22
N ASP A 31 11.80 1.40 7.06
CA ASP A 31 11.11 0.11 7.08
C ASP A 31 9.61 0.28 7.39
N ARG A 32 9.28 1.10 8.41
CA ARG A 32 7.90 1.43 8.77
C ARG A 32 7.16 2.17 7.65
N TRP A 33 7.85 3.04 6.91
CA TRP A 33 7.26 3.70 5.75
C TRP A 33 6.92 2.69 4.65
N VAL A 34 7.87 1.83 4.28
CA VAL A 34 7.69 0.81 3.23
C VAL A 34 6.56 -0.15 3.60
N GLU A 35 6.52 -0.62 4.85
CA GLU A 35 5.45 -1.49 5.37
C GLU A 35 4.07 -0.84 5.21
N ARG A 36 3.93 0.42 5.63
CA ARG A 36 2.65 1.14 5.59
C ARG A 36 2.17 1.41 4.18
N ILE A 37 3.05 1.90 3.30
CA ILE A 37 2.64 2.27 1.94
C ILE A 37 2.32 1.05 1.08
N LEU A 38 3.03 -0.08 1.27
CA LEU A 38 2.70 -1.34 0.61
C LEU A 38 1.36 -1.88 1.08
N SER A 39 1.08 -1.81 2.38
CA SER A 39 -0.22 -2.19 2.94
C SER A 39 -1.35 -1.32 2.37
N LEU A 40 -1.20 0.00 2.40
CA LEU A 40 -2.18 0.93 1.85
C LEU A 40 -2.46 0.65 0.37
N ARG A 41 -1.40 0.47 -0.44
CA ARG A 41 -1.53 0.15 -1.86
C ARG A 41 -2.32 -1.14 -2.07
N GLN A 42 -2.01 -2.18 -1.31
CA GLN A 42 -2.67 -3.46 -1.45
C GLN A 42 -4.15 -3.39 -1.05
N THR A 43 -4.47 -2.71 0.06
CA THR A 43 -5.86 -2.46 0.46
C THR A 43 -6.62 -1.69 -0.61
N CYS A 44 -6.04 -0.61 -1.15
CA CYS A 44 -6.65 0.16 -2.23
C CYS A 44 -6.93 -0.72 -3.46
N LEU A 45 -5.97 -1.55 -3.86
CA LEU A 45 -6.11 -2.44 -5.02
C LEU A 45 -7.26 -3.43 -4.84
N VAL A 46 -7.36 -4.08 -3.67
CA VAL A 46 -8.44 -5.05 -3.37
C VAL A 46 -9.80 -4.37 -3.31
N ARG A 47 -9.85 -3.09 -2.88
CA ARG A 47 -11.09 -2.29 -2.79
C ARG A 47 -11.41 -1.49 -4.06
N GLY A 48 -10.66 -1.68 -5.15
CA GLY A 48 -10.88 -0.95 -6.41
C GLY A 48 -10.64 0.57 -6.32
N ARG A 49 -9.81 1.03 -5.38
CA ARG A 49 -9.47 2.44 -5.17
C ARG A 49 -8.08 2.79 -5.66
N GLN A 50 -7.91 4.05 -6.07
CA GLN A 50 -6.60 4.58 -6.45
C GLN A 50 -5.80 4.94 -5.20
N THR A 51 -4.55 4.45 -5.09
CA THR A 51 -3.73 4.65 -3.89
C THR A 51 -3.33 6.11 -3.65
N PHE A 52 -3.02 6.86 -4.71
CA PHE A 52 -2.50 8.22 -4.57
C PHE A 52 -3.53 9.20 -3.99
N PRO A 53 -4.79 9.27 -4.49
CA PRO A 53 -5.81 10.11 -3.86
C PRO A 53 -6.06 9.80 -2.38
N VAL A 54 -6.09 8.51 -2.01
CA VAL A 54 -6.26 8.09 -0.61
C VAL A 54 -5.10 8.57 0.27
N LEU A 55 -3.85 8.47 -0.23
CA LEU A 55 -2.69 8.97 0.50
C LEU A 55 -2.74 10.51 0.67
N VAL A 56 -3.11 11.24 -0.39
CA VAL A 56 -3.25 12.69 -0.35
C VAL A 56 -4.30 13.12 0.66
N GLU A 57 -5.46 12.47 0.67
CA GLU A 57 -6.53 12.71 1.63
C GLU A 57 -6.03 12.46 3.07
N ALA A 58 -5.42 11.29 3.33
CA ALA A 58 -4.91 10.94 4.65
C ALA A 58 -3.89 11.97 5.18
N MET A 59 -2.94 12.40 4.34
CA MET A 59 -1.96 13.43 4.69
C MET A 59 -2.61 14.80 4.90
N THR A 60 -3.61 15.15 4.07
CA THR A 60 -4.36 16.41 4.20
C THR A 60 -5.12 16.45 5.52
N CYS A 61 -5.80 15.37 5.89
CA CYS A 61 -6.49 15.25 7.16
C CYS A 61 -5.52 15.37 8.34
N TYR A 62 -4.39 14.65 8.29
CA TYR A 62 -3.34 14.73 9.33
C TYR A 62 -2.86 16.18 9.55
N PHE A 63 -2.52 16.91 8.48
CA PHE A 63 -2.05 18.30 8.61
C PHE A 63 -3.14 19.26 9.10
N LYS A 64 -4.41 18.94 8.90
CA LYS A 64 -5.56 19.73 9.38
C LYS A 64 -6.08 19.30 10.76
N GLY A 65 -5.49 18.28 11.37
CA GLY A 65 -6.01 17.69 12.61
C GLY A 65 -7.37 17.01 12.45
N LEU A 66 -7.73 16.61 11.23
CA LEU A 66 -8.96 15.89 10.90
C LEU A 66 -8.69 14.38 10.81
N GLN A 67 -9.76 13.58 10.88
CA GLN A 67 -9.70 12.15 10.65
C GLN A 67 -10.06 11.83 9.18
N PRO A 68 -9.29 11.01 8.46
CA PRO A 68 -9.67 10.55 7.13
C PRO A 68 -10.86 9.59 7.20
N ASP A 69 -11.66 9.52 6.13
CA ASP A 69 -12.68 8.47 6.02
C ASP A 69 -12.00 7.11 5.87
N ILE A 70 -12.28 6.21 6.81
CA ILE A 70 -11.79 4.83 6.83
C ILE A 70 -12.90 3.80 6.64
N ALA A 71 -14.17 4.21 6.51
CA ALA A 71 -15.31 3.30 6.41
C ALA A 71 -15.18 2.37 5.18
N TRP A 72 -14.59 2.88 4.10
CA TRP A 72 -14.33 2.13 2.87
C TRP A 72 -13.35 0.96 3.03
N ILE A 73 -12.56 0.91 4.10
CA ILE A 73 -11.63 -0.21 4.36
C ILE A 73 -12.42 -1.45 4.79
N SER A 74 -13.47 -1.25 5.60
CA SER A 74 -14.25 -2.30 6.25
C SER A 74 -15.47 -2.77 5.45
N GLN A 75 -15.88 -2.05 4.41
CA GLN A 75 -16.98 -2.45 3.54
C GLN A 75 -16.59 -3.72 2.77
N ALA A 76 -17.31 -4.81 3.03
CA ALA A 76 -17.07 -6.15 2.45
C ALA A 76 -17.23 -6.13 0.93
#